data_AF-A0A1H0EPC9-F1
#
_entry.id   AF-A0A1H0EPC9-F1
#
_cell.length_a   1.000
_cell.length_b   1.000
_cell.length_c   1.000
_cell.angle_alpha   90.00
_cell.angle_beta   90.00
_cell.angle_gamma   90.00
#
_symmetry.space_group_name_H-M   'P 1'
#
loop_
_entity.id
_entity.type
_entity.pdbx_description
1 polymer ?
#
loop_
_entity_poly.entity_id
_entity_poly.type
_entity_poly.pdbx_seq_one_letter_code
_entity_poly.pdbx_strand_id
1 'polypeptide(L)'
;MIFGAASERIATMVLGGDGRSVAVHLLESPALRWTEVNYAWLSPAVDIVRIGTSKQPIGNRLAAYAKDINKRLQMDKGATPLWEAEAWLEKLKECGHLAAFVHLPDMVETVAGPVRPYLDIERALIAKYRPVLNRSHR
;
A
#
# COMPACT_ATOMS: atom_id res chain seq x y z
N MET A 1 -14.94 6.10 -0.66
CA MET A 1 -13.70 5.76 -1.41
C MET A 1 -12.61 6.75 -0.97
N ILE A 2 -11.44 6.29 -0.49
CA ILE A 2 -10.41 7.12 0.18
C ILE A 2 -9.91 8.27 -0.71
N PHE A 3 -9.81 8.00 -2.01
CA PHE A 3 -9.24 8.90 -3.02
C PHE A 3 -10.30 9.45 -4.00
N GLY A 4 -11.59 9.31 -3.69
CA GLY A 4 -12.67 9.69 -4.61
C GLY A 4 -12.82 8.75 -5.81
N ALA A 5 -13.54 9.19 -6.86
CA ALA A 5 -13.85 8.39 -8.05
C ALA A 5 -12.61 8.11 -8.94
N ALA A 6 -11.51 8.81 -8.71
CA ALA A 6 -10.27 8.72 -9.50
C ALA A 6 -9.28 7.67 -8.96
N SER A 7 -9.73 6.73 -8.13
CA SER A 7 -8.88 5.61 -7.71
C SER A 7 -9.21 4.31 -8.39
N GLU A 8 -8.15 3.57 -8.72
CA GLU A 8 -8.24 2.30 -9.40
C GLU A 8 -7.71 1.18 -8.50
N ARG A 9 -8.43 0.06 -8.45
CA ARG A 9 -7.95 -1.16 -7.81
C ARG A 9 -6.90 -1.81 -8.72
N ILE A 10 -5.68 -1.98 -8.24
CA ILE A 10 -4.56 -2.48 -9.07
C ILE A 10 -3.85 -3.71 -8.51
N ALA A 11 -4.17 -4.13 -7.28
CA ALA A 11 -3.64 -5.37 -6.73
C ALA A 11 -4.56 -5.98 -5.68
N THR A 12 -4.33 -7.26 -5.40
CA THR A 12 -4.92 -7.99 -4.29
C THR A 12 -3.80 -8.70 -3.52
N MET A 13 -3.87 -8.65 -2.20
CA MET A 13 -3.01 -9.44 -1.31
C MET A 13 -3.85 -10.52 -0.62
N VAL A 14 -3.32 -11.73 -0.56
CA VAL A 14 -3.98 -12.91 0.02
C VAL A 14 -2.99 -13.70 0.87
N LEU A 15 -3.51 -14.60 1.71
CA LEU A 15 -2.69 -15.63 2.33
C LEU A 15 -2.13 -16.57 1.25
N GLY A 16 -0.87 -16.97 1.42
CA GLY A 16 -0.31 -18.09 0.68
C GLY A 16 -0.97 -19.41 1.10
N GLY A 17 -0.85 -20.44 0.26
CA GLY A 17 -1.47 -21.75 0.52
C GLY A 17 -0.99 -22.46 1.80
N ASP A 18 0.13 -22.00 2.37
CA ASP A 18 0.67 -22.49 3.65
C ASP A 18 0.04 -21.81 4.89
N GLY A 19 -0.79 -20.79 4.69
CA GLY A 19 -1.40 -19.98 5.77
C GLY A 19 -0.40 -19.19 6.62
N ARG A 20 0.87 -19.13 6.21
CA ARG A 20 1.98 -18.49 6.94
C ARG A 20 2.77 -17.50 6.10
N SER A 21 2.50 -17.45 4.80
CA SER A 21 3.05 -16.48 3.86
C SER A 21 1.95 -15.61 3.28
N VAL A 22 2.35 -14.55 2.59
CA VAL A 22 1.45 -13.67 1.83
C VAL A 22 1.80 -13.70 0.35
N ALA A 23 0.81 -13.53 -0.51
CA ALA A 23 0.98 -13.35 -1.94
C ALA A 23 0.35 -12.04 -2.39
N VAL A 24 0.94 -11.39 -3.38
CA VAL A 24 0.39 -10.18 -4.03
C VAL A 24 0.18 -10.48 -5.51
N HIS A 25 -1.04 -10.27 -5.97
CA HIS A 25 -1.45 -10.40 -7.36
C HIS A 25 -1.73 -9.01 -7.91
N LEU A 26 -0.94 -8.57 -8.90
CA LEU A 26 -1.23 -7.34 -9.63
C LEU A 26 -2.36 -7.59 -10.63
N LEU A 27 -3.27 -6.64 -10.74
CA LEU A 27 -4.31 -6.64 -11.77
C LEU A 27 -3.77 -5.93 -13.01
N GLU A 28 -4.07 -6.47 -14.20
CA GLU A 28 -3.67 -5.82 -15.44
C GLU A 28 -4.30 -4.43 -15.54
N SER A 29 -3.44 -3.41 -15.47
CA SER A 29 -3.85 -2.01 -15.50
C SER A 29 -2.71 -1.12 -15.99
N PRO A 30 -2.99 -0.10 -16.83
CA PRO A 30 -2.01 0.94 -17.14
C PRO A 30 -1.48 1.67 -15.90
N ALA A 31 -2.29 1.77 -14.84
CA ALA A 31 -1.94 2.46 -13.61
C ALA A 31 -0.75 1.84 -12.88
N LEU A 32 -0.41 0.57 -13.14
CA LEU A 32 0.80 -0.08 -12.63
C LEU A 32 2.09 0.69 -12.97
N ARG A 33 2.07 1.47 -14.05
CA ARG A 33 3.22 2.28 -14.51
C ARG A 33 3.27 3.67 -13.90
N TRP A 34 2.23 4.10 -13.18
CA TRP A 34 2.19 5.44 -12.60
C TRP A 34 3.26 5.63 -11.52
N THR A 35 3.79 6.85 -11.47
CA THR A 35 4.77 7.34 -10.50
C THR A 35 4.19 8.52 -9.72
N GLU A 36 4.79 8.83 -8.58
CA GLU A 36 4.36 9.93 -7.71
C GLU A 36 2.90 9.78 -7.29
N VAL A 37 2.52 8.54 -6.93
CA VAL A 37 1.16 8.17 -6.56
C VAL A 37 0.97 8.06 -5.06
N ASN A 38 -0.27 8.15 -4.63
CA ASN A 38 -0.73 7.64 -3.36
C ASN A 38 -1.42 6.30 -3.56
N TYR A 39 -1.27 5.38 -2.61
CA TYR A 39 -2.01 4.12 -2.61
C TYR A 39 -2.46 3.76 -1.21
N ALA A 40 -3.48 2.91 -1.13
CA ALA A 40 -3.96 2.36 0.12
C ALA A 40 -4.28 0.86 -0.04
N TRP A 41 -3.99 0.10 1.01
CA TRP A 41 -4.47 -1.27 1.18
C TRP A 41 -5.72 -1.25 2.05
N LEU A 42 -6.80 -1.86 1.56
CA LEU A 42 -8.11 -1.87 2.21
C LEU A 42 -8.58 -3.30 2.49
N SER A 43 -9.26 -3.48 3.63
CA SER A 43 -10.03 -4.70 3.90
C SER A 43 -11.31 -4.76 3.06
N PRO A 44 -11.99 -5.92 2.97
CA PRO A 44 -13.30 -6.02 2.32
C PRO A 44 -14.38 -5.18 3.03
N ALA A 45 -14.21 -4.94 4.33
CA ALA A 45 -15.04 -4.02 5.12
C ALA A 45 -14.66 -2.53 4.88
N VAL A 46 -13.73 -2.26 3.96
CA VAL A 46 -13.28 -0.91 3.56
C VAL A 46 -12.46 -0.21 4.65
N ASP A 47 -11.90 -0.97 5.61
CA ASP A 47 -10.95 -0.43 6.59
C ASP A 47 -9.62 -0.13 5.91
N ILE A 48 -9.06 1.03 6.23
CA ILE A 48 -7.76 1.45 5.70
C ILE A 48 -6.66 0.78 6.52
N VAL A 49 -6.04 -0.25 5.94
CA VAL A 49 -4.99 -1.02 6.61
C VAL A 49 -3.66 -0.28 6.54
N ARG A 50 -3.34 0.28 5.37
CA ARG A 50 -2.13 1.06 5.14
C ARG A 50 -2.35 2.11 4.06
N ILE A 51 -1.69 3.25 4.22
CA ILE A 51 -1.52 4.28 3.21
C ILE A 51 -0.03 4.38 2.88
N GLY A 52 0.29 4.58 1.61
CA GLY A 52 1.66 4.73 1.16
C GLY A 52 1.78 5.59 -0.08
N THR A 53 3.03 5.85 -0.46
CA THR A 53 3.40 6.53 -1.71
C THR A 53 4.43 5.76 -2.51
N SER A 54 4.50 6.06 -3.80
CA SER A 54 5.56 5.55 -4.66
C SER A 54 6.03 6.61 -5.64
N LYS A 55 7.32 6.97 -5.57
CA LYS A 55 8.00 7.77 -6.60
C LYS A 55 8.39 6.93 -7.84
N GLN A 56 8.48 5.61 -7.66
CA GLN A 56 8.74 4.63 -8.72
C GLN A 56 7.42 4.07 -9.26
N PRO A 57 7.41 3.32 -10.38
CA PRO A 57 6.21 2.63 -10.86
C PRO A 57 5.54 1.82 -9.75
N ILE A 58 4.27 2.10 -9.47
CA ILE A 58 3.54 1.52 -8.34
C ILE A 58 3.48 -0.01 -8.39
N GLY A 59 3.44 -0.61 -9.58
CA GLY A 59 3.49 -2.06 -9.75
C GLY A 59 4.72 -2.69 -9.09
N ASN A 60 5.89 -2.06 -9.24
CA ASN A 60 7.14 -2.53 -8.61
C ASN A 60 7.05 -2.45 -7.08
N ARG A 61 6.49 -1.35 -6.58
CA ARG A 61 6.31 -1.14 -5.13
C ARG A 61 5.37 -2.18 -4.54
N LEU A 62 4.23 -2.45 -5.17
CA LEU A 62 3.25 -3.42 -4.69
C LEU A 62 3.76 -4.86 -4.80
N ALA A 63 4.43 -5.22 -5.91
CA ALA A 63 5.03 -6.55 -6.07
C ALA A 63 6.08 -6.86 -4.99
N ALA A 64 6.82 -5.84 -4.52
CA ALA A 64 7.82 -6.02 -3.47
C ALA A 64 7.23 -6.38 -2.09
N TYR A 65 5.95 -6.07 -1.82
CA TYR A 65 5.34 -6.32 -0.50
C TYR A 65 5.45 -7.79 -0.08
N ALA A 66 5.05 -8.71 -0.97
CA ALA A 66 5.06 -10.14 -0.64
C ALA A 66 6.47 -10.62 -0.29
N LYS A 67 7.47 -10.23 -1.11
CA LYS A 67 8.87 -10.54 -0.86
C LYS A 67 9.35 -10.01 0.48
N ASP A 68 9.10 -8.72 0.77
CA ASP A 68 9.62 -8.06 1.97
C ASP A 68 8.94 -8.57 3.25
N ILE A 69 7.63 -8.84 3.21
CA ILE A 69 6.88 -9.43 4.32
C ILE A 69 7.35 -10.86 4.57
N ASN A 70 7.36 -11.72 3.55
CA ASN A 70 7.71 -13.13 3.70
C ASN A 70 9.15 -13.31 4.15
N LYS A 71 10.09 -12.53 3.60
CA LYS A 71 11.48 -12.51 4.04
C LYS A 71 11.58 -12.26 5.54
N ARG A 72 10.80 -11.29 6.05
CA ARG A 72 10.82 -10.96 7.47
C ARG A 72 10.17 -12.02 8.35
N LEU A 73 9.06 -12.62 7.90
CA LEU A 73 8.39 -13.75 8.59
C LEU A 73 9.31 -14.97 8.74
N GLN A 74 10.26 -15.15 7.82
CA GLN A 74 11.31 -16.19 7.89
C GLN A 74 12.49 -15.79 8.79
N MET A 75 12.34 -14.75 9.62
CA MET A 75 13.37 -14.21 10.52
C MET A 75 14.62 -13.64 9.83
N ASP A 76 14.60 -13.43 8.51
CA ASP A 76 15.70 -12.79 7.81
C ASP A 76 15.64 -11.26 7.99
N LYS A 77 16.82 -10.62 8.02
CA LYS A 77 16.95 -9.17 8.22
C LYS A 77 16.47 -8.43 6.96
N GLY A 78 15.69 -7.36 7.18
CA GLY A 78 15.12 -6.54 6.12
C GLY A 78 14.59 -5.21 6.62
N ALA A 79 14.13 -4.36 5.69
CA ALA A 79 13.59 -3.03 5.98
C ALA A 79 12.21 -3.07 6.68
N THR A 80 11.52 -4.20 6.64
CA THR A 80 10.25 -4.46 7.32
C THR A 80 10.53 -5.03 8.71
N PRO A 81 10.11 -4.38 9.81
CA PRO A 81 10.14 -4.94 11.16
C PRO A 81 9.28 -6.19 11.28
N LEU A 82 9.59 -7.06 12.25
CA LEU A 82 8.84 -8.31 12.46
C LEU A 82 7.37 -8.04 12.75
N TRP A 83 7.09 -7.13 13.68
CA TRP A 83 5.73 -6.77 14.08
C TRP A 83 4.89 -6.33 12.88
N GLU A 84 5.49 -5.66 11.90
CA GLU A 84 4.78 -5.18 10.71
C GLU A 84 4.41 -6.37 9.83
N ALA A 85 5.36 -7.29 9.60
CA ALA A 85 5.13 -8.49 8.82
C ALA A 85 4.09 -9.43 9.46
N GLU A 86 4.13 -9.59 10.79
CA GLU A 86 3.14 -10.35 11.55
C GLU A 86 1.75 -9.71 11.47
N ALA A 87 1.67 -8.39 11.60
CA ALA A 87 0.40 -7.69 11.53
C ALA A 87 -0.24 -7.73 10.13
N TRP A 88 0.56 -7.77 9.05
CA TRP A 88 0.04 -8.07 7.72
C TRP A 88 -0.59 -9.46 7.65
N LEU A 89 0.10 -10.48 8.16
CA LEU A 89 -0.38 -11.85 8.15
C LEU A 89 -1.66 -12.02 8.97
N GLU A 90 -1.71 -11.47 10.18
CA GLU A 90 -2.90 -11.52 11.04
C GLU A 90 -4.08 -10.81 10.38
N LYS A 91 -3.85 -9.67 9.73
CA LYS A 91 -4.92 -8.96 9.03
C LYS A 91 -5.48 -9.78 7.88
N LEU A 92 -4.63 -10.50 7.13
CA LEU A 92 -5.08 -11.41 6.07
C LEU A 92 -5.82 -12.63 6.62
N LYS A 93 -5.45 -13.17 7.78
CA LYS A 93 -6.22 -14.24 8.45
C LYS A 93 -7.61 -13.76 8.89
N GLU A 94 -7.71 -12.52 9.35
CA GLU A 94 -8.97 -11.90 9.79
C GLU A 94 -9.94 -11.67 8.62
N CYS A 95 -9.46 -11.15 7.49
CA CYS A 95 -10.34 -10.68 6.40
C CYS A 95 -10.23 -11.46 5.08
N GLY A 96 -9.33 -12.43 4.97
CA GLY A 96 -9.09 -13.28 3.81
C GLY A 96 -8.29 -12.61 2.69
N HIS A 97 -8.57 -11.33 2.37
CA HIS A 97 -7.83 -10.59 1.35
C HIS A 97 -7.82 -9.08 1.60
N LEU A 98 -6.82 -8.41 1.02
CA LEU A 98 -6.72 -6.95 0.98
C LEU A 98 -6.65 -6.48 -0.46
N ALA A 99 -7.27 -5.34 -0.78
CA ALA A 99 -7.22 -4.72 -2.10
C ALA A 99 -6.36 -3.46 -2.08
N ALA A 100 -5.46 -3.29 -3.05
CA ALA A 100 -4.72 -2.06 -3.24
C ALA A 100 -5.46 -1.15 -4.22
N PHE A 101 -5.71 0.08 -3.78
CA PHE A 101 -6.21 1.17 -4.62
C PHE A 101 -5.11 2.21 -4.80
N VAL A 102 -4.93 2.68 -6.03
CA VAL A 102 -3.98 3.74 -6.36
C VAL A 102 -4.72 4.99 -6.80
N HIS A 103 -4.16 6.14 -6.48
CA HIS A 103 -4.59 7.44 -6.93
C HIS A 103 -3.39 8.21 -7.46
N LEU A 104 -3.59 8.88 -8.60
CA LEU A 104 -2.64 9.81 -9.19
C LEU A 104 -3.08 11.23 -8.85
N PRO A 105 -2.43 11.92 -7.90
CA PRO A 105 -2.74 13.31 -7.62
C PRO A 105 -2.54 14.21 -8.85
N ASP A 106 -3.33 15.27 -8.91
CA ASP A 106 -3.18 16.29 -9.93
C ASP A 106 -1.83 17.01 -9.79
N MET A 107 -1.33 17.51 -10.93
CA MET A 107 -0.16 18.38 -10.95
C MET A 107 -0.58 19.77 -10.46
N VAL A 108 0.25 20.39 -9.61
CA VAL A 108 0.03 21.75 -9.12
C VAL A 108 1.19 22.63 -9.58
N GLU A 109 0.86 23.77 -10.16
CA GLU A 109 1.86 24.79 -10.51
C GLU A 109 2.35 25.50 -9.25
N THR A 110 3.67 25.58 -9.11
CA THR A 110 4.32 26.26 -7.98
C THR A 110 5.41 27.20 -8.50
N VAL A 111 5.97 28.02 -7.60
CA VAL A 111 7.13 28.86 -7.93
C VAL A 111 8.38 28.05 -8.32
N ALA A 112 8.44 26.76 -7.96
CA ALA A 112 9.51 25.84 -8.34
C ALA A 112 9.19 25.04 -9.62
N GLY A 113 8.05 25.33 -10.27
CA GLY A 113 7.52 24.57 -11.40
C GLY A 113 6.39 23.59 -11.01
N PRO A 114 5.90 22.79 -11.96
CA PRO A 114 4.86 21.79 -11.72
C PRO A 114 5.34 20.71 -10.76
N VAL A 115 4.58 20.47 -9.70
CA VAL A 115 4.86 19.44 -8.69
C VAL A 115 3.60 18.64 -8.43
N ARG A 116 3.76 17.31 -8.29
CA ARG A 116 2.69 16.44 -7.77
C ARG A 116 2.84 16.30 -6.25
N PRO A 117 1.87 16.75 -5.43
CA PRO A 117 2.01 16.80 -3.96
C PRO A 117 1.74 15.46 -3.26
N TYR A 118 2.23 14.34 -3.81
CA TYR A 118 1.87 13.00 -3.33
C TYR A 118 2.35 12.70 -1.91
N LEU A 119 3.50 13.26 -1.48
CA LEU A 119 4.01 13.11 -0.11
C LEU A 119 3.16 13.87 0.92
N ASP A 120 2.72 15.09 0.59
CA ASP A 120 1.91 15.90 1.50
C ASP A 120 0.51 15.32 1.64
N ILE A 121 -0.06 14.81 0.54
CA ILE A 121 -1.31 14.05 0.57
C ILE A 121 -1.17 12.80 1.46
N GLU A 122 -0.09 12.03 1.32
CA GLU A 122 0.15 10.86 2.17
C GLU A 122 0.14 11.22 3.65
N ARG A 123 0.89 12.25 4.03
CA ARG A 123 0.97 12.72 5.43
C ARG A 123 -0.39 13.14 5.96
N ALA A 124 -1.16 13.90 5.17
CA ALA A 124 -2.51 14.33 5.55
C ALA A 124 -3.46 13.14 5.74
N LEU A 125 -3.41 12.15 4.83
CA LEU A 125 -4.24 10.95 4.90
C LEU A 125 -3.86 10.06 6.10
N ILE A 126 -2.56 9.85 6.33
CA ILE A 126 -2.02 9.14 7.48
C ILE A 126 -2.48 9.82 8.78
N ALA A 127 -2.32 11.15 8.90
CA ALA A 127 -2.75 11.90 10.08
C ALA A 127 -4.27 11.79 10.34
N LYS A 128 -5.08 11.81 9.27
CA LYS A 128 -6.54 11.73 9.34
C LYS A 128 -7.04 10.34 9.73
N TYR A 129 -6.53 9.30 9.08
CA TYR A 129 -7.10 7.95 9.18
C TYR A 129 -6.36 7.02 10.13
N ARG A 130 -5.11 7.36 10.48
CA ARG A 130 -4.25 6.59 11.39
C ARG A 130 -4.23 5.07 11.13
N PRO A 131 -3.89 4.63 9.91
CA PRO A 131 -3.94 3.21 9.55
C PRO A 131 -3.02 2.37 10.45
N VAL A 132 -3.50 1.20 10.85
CA VAL A 132 -2.81 0.32 11.81
C VAL A 132 -1.41 -0.13 11.35
N LEU A 133 -1.18 -0.25 10.03
CA LEU A 133 0.12 -0.65 9.47
C LEU A 133 0.97 0.51 8.96
N ASN A 134 0.68 1.75 9.34
CA ASN A 134 1.57 2.89 9.15
C ASN A 134 2.43 3.11 10.40
N ARG A 135 3.76 3.14 10.23
CA ARG A 135 4.72 3.24 11.35
C ARG A 135 4.63 4.55 12.13
N SER A 136 4.24 5.63 11.47
CA SER A 136 4.24 7.01 11.97
C SER A 136 3.23 7.30 13.09
N HIS A 137 2.50 6.29 13.56
CA HIS A 137 1.52 6.40 14.66
C HIS A 137 1.90 5.59 15.90
N ARG A 138 3.06 4.93 15.90
CA ARG A 138 3.59 4.24 17.07
C ARG A 138 4.69 5.05 17.73
#